data_AF-A0A7X8YWH5-F1
#
_entry.id   AF-A0A7X8YWH5-F1
#
_cell.length_a   1.000
_cell.length_b   1.000
_cell.length_c   1.000
_cell.angle_alpha   90.00
_cell.angle_beta   90.00
_cell.angle_gamma   90.00
#
_symmetry.space_group_name_H-M   'P 1'
#
loop_
_entity.id
_entity.type
_entity.pdbx_description
1 polymer ?
#
loop_
_entity_poly.entity_id
_entity_poly.type
_entity_poly.pdbx_seq_one_letter_code
_entity_poly.pdbx_strand_id
1 'polypeptide(L)'
;MDWRISLVIYLVVAVRLLLPLLIPRWPLFGILACMIFDSADQSILQAFGYDPPWYQSYDKALDIYYLSIAYLATMRNWENVAAFQISRVLYYLRLAAALAFELTGARWLLFAFPNAFEPFFLYYEIVRRRGNPMLLTRNVIVVVVAIMWFVFKLPHEWWVHIARLDTTDFIKMRILGALPSTSFWRAIIEAPAVTGSLTFVAALLTFTLWQFRKRRKRRAPVGPAAGTSQRVWPAHWGRPTAVAGLISVGDPVHRAGRALRLAMFRSQAALSIRPWLLVEKIILVTVVSVIFQQVLPGLRANGIQTALFIAVAIIATDFLLRWGLRRFGVPDSPRVDLFVTALLNFSLVLVFQLIIPILPPKYNFVSALIFGSLITLFVTLYDHYRPAYDMRALDSREVEGGKGPPVPDPQGG
;
A
#
# COMPACT_ATOMS: atom_id res chain seq x y z
N MET A 1 -32.40 -8.66 3.39
CA MET A 1 -31.18 -8.53 4.23
C MET A 1 -31.46 -7.46 5.26
N ASP A 2 -31.18 -7.70 6.53
CA ASP A 2 -31.37 -6.69 7.59
C ASP A 2 -30.47 -5.46 7.29
N TRP A 3 -30.97 -4.26 7.55
CA TRP A 3 -30.24 -3.02 7.31
C TRP A 3 -28.97 -2.96 8.18
N ARG A 4 -28.99 -3.58 9.36
CA ARG A 4 -27.84 -3.69 10.27
C ARG A 4 -26.69 -4.47 9.63
N ILE A 5 -27.00 -5.63 9.05
CA ILE A 5 -26.02 -6.48 8.36
C ILE A 5 -25.45 -5.73 7.15
N SER A 6 -26.31 -5.05 6.39
CA SER A 6 -25.90 -4.24 5.24
C SER A 6 -24.95 -3.12 5.65
N LEU A 7 -25.24 -2.42 6.75
CA LEU A 7 -24.39 -1.37 7.30
C LEU A 7 -23.03 -1.91 7.74
N VAL A 8 -22.99 -3.05 8.43
CA VAL A 8 -21.73 -3.69 8.85
C VAL A 8 -20.88 -4.06 7.65
N ILE A 9 -21.46 -4.66 6.61
CA ILE A 9 -20.73 -4.98 5.38
C ILE A 9 -20.15 -3.72 4.74
N TYR A 10 -20.96 -2.66 4.57
CA TYR A 10 -20.46 -1.42 3.99
C TYR A 10 -19.36 -0.78 4.82
N LEU A 11 -19.44 -0.86 6.15
CA LEU A 11 -18.41 -0.33 7.03
C LEU A 11 -17.11 -1.14 6.92
N VAL A 12 -17.20 -2.47 6.93
CA VAL A 12 -16.05 -3.37 6.74
C VAL A 12 -15.37 -3.10 5.40
N VAL A 13 -16.14 -3.03 4.32
CA VAL A 13 -15.65 -2.70 2.97
C VAL A 13 -15.02 -1.32 2.93
N ALA A 14 -15.67 -0.32 3.53
CA ALA A 14 -15.13 1.05 3.58
C ALA A 14 -13.79 1.11 4.32
N VAL A 15 -13.67 0.40 5.45
CA VAL A 15 -12.39 0.31 6.17
C VAL A 15 -11.34 -0.38 5.31
N ARG A 16 -11.66 -1.52 4.67
CA ARG A 16 -10.75 -2.23 3.75
C ARG A 16 -10.28 -1.37 2.58
N LEU A 17 -11.12 -0.44 2.09
CA LEU A 17 -10.77 0.47 0.99
C LEU A 17 -9.98 1.71 1.45
N LEU A 18 -10.29 2.25 2.64
CA LEU A 18 -9.69 3.49 3.14
C LEU A 18 -8.39 3.26 3.91
N LEU A 19 -8.28 2.15 4.64
CA LEU A 19 -7.11 1.84 5.47
C LEU A 19 -5.80 1.73 4.67
N PRO A 20 -5.79 1.12 3.46
CA PRO A 20 -4.59 1.09 2.62
C PRO A 20 -4.08 2.47 2.20
N LEU A 21 -4.94 3.49 2.15
CA LEU A 21 -4.54 4.87 1.84
C LEU A 21 -3.65 5.50 2.91
N LEU A 22 -3.54 4.87 4.10
CA LEU A 22 -2.57 5.23 5.11
C LEU A 22 -1.16 4.76 4.76
N ILE A 23 -1.00 3.69 3.97
CA ILE A 23 0.31 3.08 3.66
C ILE A 23 1.27 4.08 3.03
N PRO A 24 0.88 4.93 2.05
CA PRO A 24 1.79 5.94 1.55
C PRO A 24 2.29 6.89 2.65
N ARG A 25 1.43 7.33 3.58
CA ARG A 25 1.81 8.29 4.64
C ARG A 25 2.60 7.65 5.77
N TRP A 26 2.13 6.49 6.24
CA TRP A 26 2.62 5.73 7.39
C TRP A 26 2.73 4.24 7.01
N PRO A 27 3.80 3.84 6.28
CA PRO A 27 3.88 2.51 5.66
C PRO A 27 3.71 1.36 6.62
N LEU A 28 4.51 1.36 7.70
CA LEU A 28 4.50 0.28 8.68
C LEU A 28 3.16 0.19 9.45
N PHE A 29 2.59 1.34 9.83
CA PHE A 29 1.30 1.36 10.52
C PHE A 29 0.18 0.92 9.58
N GLY A 30 0.15 1.46 8.36
CA GLY A 30 -0.86 1.17 7.37
C GLY A 30 -0.89 -0.30 6.99
N ILE A 31 0.26 -0.91 6.70
CA ILE A 31 0.31 -2.33 6.31
C ILE A 31 -0.12 -3.24 7.46
N LEU A 32 0.36 -2.98 8.69
CA LEU A 32 -0.02 -3.76 9.86
C LEU A 32 -1.51 -3.63 10.17
N ALA A 33 -2.06 -2.42 10.06
CA ALA A 33 -3.48 -2.21 10.26
C ALA A 33 -4.31 -2.97 9.21
N CYS A 34 -3.87 -2.98 7.94
CA CYS A 34 -4.50 -3.76 6.88
C CYS A 34 -4.49 -5.25 7.21
N MET A 35 -3.34 -5.82 7.59
CA MET A 35 -3.22 -7.24 7.94
C MET A 35 -4.09 -7.64 9.15
N ILE A 36 -4.13 -6.79 10.18
CA ILE A 36 -4.95 -7.05 11.37
C ILE A 36 -6.43 -7.03 11.01
N PHE A 37 -6.86 -5.99 10.28
CA PHE A 37 -8.25 -5.87 9.87
C PHE A 37 -8.64 -6.99 8.90
N ASP A 38 -7.71 -7.42 8.06
CA ASP A 38 -7.86 -8.52 7.13
C ASP A 38 -8.17 -9.84 7.84
N SER A 39 -7.34 -10.19 8.82
CA SER A 39 -7.60 -11.38 9.63
C SER A 39 -8.88 -11.32 10.47
N ALA A 40 -9.49 -10.14 10.65
CA ALA A 40 -10.62 -9.93 11.55
C ALA A 40 -11.97 -9.81 10.85
N ASP A 41 -12.01 -9.43 9.58
CA ASP A 41 -13.26 -9.01 8.95
C ASP A 41 -14.25 -10.15 8.72
N GLN A 42 -13.80 -11.37 8.39
CA GLN A 42 -14.69 -12.53 8.32
C GLN A 42 -15.36 -12.80 9.67
N SER A 43 -14.56 -12.72 10.76
CA SER A 43 -15.06 -12.92 12.12
C SER A 43 -16.04 -11.83 12.53
N ILE A 44 -15.82 -10.58 12.08
CA ILE A 44 -16.76 -9.47 12.29
C ILE A 44 -18.08 -9.78 11.57
N LEU A 45 -18.05 -10.19 10.29
CA LEU A 45 -19.28 -10.52 9.55
C LEU A 45 -20.05 -11.68 10.19
N GLN A 46 -19.34 -12.74 10.60
CA GLN A 46 -19.91 -13.90 11.28
C GLN A 46 -20.53 -13.53 12.63
N ALA A 47 -19.92 -12.62 13.39
CA ALA A 47 -20.46 -12.13 14.66
C ALA A 47 -21.83 -11.43 14.49
N PHE A 48 -22.09 -10.85 13.31
CA PHE A 48 -23.39 -10.26 12.96
C PHE A 48 -24.30 -11.24 12.19
N GLY A 49 -23.95 -12.53 12.15
CA GLY A 49 -24.80 -13.59 11.59
C GLY A 49 -24.76 -13.69 10.07
N TYR A 50 -23.71 -13.19 9.41
CA TYR A 50 -23.59 -13.21 7.95
C TYR A 50 -22.28 -13.85 7.50
N ASP A 51 -22.38 -14.89 6.66
CA ASP A 51 -21.24 -15.55 6.02
C ASP A 51 -21.45 -15.53 4.49
N PRO A 52 -20.82 -14.59 3.76
CA PRO A 52 -21.03 -14.44 2.33
C PRO A 52 -20.36 -15.58 1.55
N PRO A 53 -21.07 -16.33 0.68
CA PRO A 53 -20.45 -17.37 -0.14
C PRO A 53 -19.45 -16.82 -1.18
N TRP A 54 -19.50 -15.51 -1.46
CA TRP A 54 -18.56 -14.78 -2.31
C TRP A 54 -17.40 -14.13 -1.53
N TYR A 55 -17.29 -14.36 -0.22
CA TYR A 55 -16.27 -13.73 0.64
C TYR A 55 -14.85 -13.97 0.12
N GLN A 56 -14.53 -15.20 -0.30
CA GLN A 56 -13.19 -15.54 -0.79
C GLN A 56 -12.74 -14.73 -2.03
N SER A 57 -13.67 -14.43 -2.93
CA SER A 57 -13.35 -13.65 -4.13
C SER A 57 -13.20 -12.16 -3.78
N TYR A 58 -14.06 -11.68 -2.87
CA TYR A 58 -14.02 -10.33 -2.33
C TYR A 58 -12.71 -10.04 -1.57
N ASP A 59 -12.33 -10.93 -0.65
CA ASP A 59 -11.14 -10.85 0.17
C ASP A 59 -9.88 -10.75 -0.70
N LYS A 60 -9.74 -11.65 -1.68
CA LYS A 60 -8.62 -11.62 -2.62
C LYS A 60 -8.51 -10.34 -3.45
N ALA A 61 -9.63 -9.77 -3.90
CA ALA A 61 -9.57 -8.49 -4.62
C ALA A 61 -9.05 -7.38 -3.72
N LEU A 62 -9.55 -7.31 -2.48
CA LEU A 62 -9.07 -6.34 -1.51
C LEU A 62 -7.60 -6.55 -1.12
N ASP A 63 -7.13 -7.80 -1.11
CA ASP A 63 -5.72 -8.10 -0.92
C ASP A 63 -4.85 -7.42 -1.98
N ILE A 64 -5.23 -7.63 -3.24
CA ILE A 64 -4.48 -7.09 -4.36
C ILE A 64 -4.57 -5.56 -4.34
N TYR A 65 -5.69 -4.98 -3.93
CA TYR A 65 -5.81 -3.54 -3.77
C TYR A 65 -4.82 -2.96 -2.76
N TYR A 66 -4.77 -3.50 -1.52
CA TYR A 66 -3.85 -2.94 -0.53
C TYR A 66 -2.38 -3.21 -0.90
N LEU A 67 -2.06 -4.37 -1.49
CA LEU A 67 -0.72 -4.68 -1.98
C LEU A 67 -0.31 -3.75 -3.14
N SER A 68 -1.25 -3.38 -4.01
CA SER A 68 -1.00 -2.42 -5.10
C SER A 68 -0.71 -1.02 -4.55
N ILE A 69 -1.43 -0.59 -3.51
CA ILE A 69 -1.14 0.68 -2.83
C ILE A 69 0.21 0.61 -2.09
N ALA A 70 0.54 -0.53 -1.48
CA ALA A 70 1.85 -0.75 -0.87
C ALA A 70 2.98 -0.67 -1.91
N TYR A 71 2.81 -1.30 -3.07
CA TYR A 71 3.76 -1.20 -4.19
C TYR A 71 3.96 0.25 -4.61
N LEU A 72 2.88 0.99 -4.86
CA LEU A 72 2.95 2.41 -5.20
C LEU A 72 3.61 3.25 -4.10
N ALA A 73 3.36 2.93 -2.83
CA ALA A 73 4.01 3.60 -1.70
C ALA A 73 5.54 3.38 -1.69
N THR A 74 6.06 2.27 -2.22
CA THR A 74 7.52 2.06 -2.36
C THR A 74 8.15 3.09 -3.30
N MET A 75 7.50 3.46 -4.41
CA MET A 75 7.98 4.51 -5.33
C MET A 75 8.12 5.86 -4.63
N ARG A 76 7.31 6.11 -3.60
CA ARG A 76 7.38 7.35 -2.81
C ARG A 76 8.39 7.28 -1.67
N ASN A 77 8.45 6.15 -0.97
CA ASN A 77 9.06 6.06 0.37
C ASN A 77 10.41 5.36 0.39
N TRP A 78 10.70 4.48 -0.57
CA TRP A 78 11.90 3.65 -0.54
C TRP A 78 13.06 4.40 -1.19
N GLU A 79 14.10 4.61 -0.39
CA GLU A 79 15.34 5.27 -0.81
C GLU A 79 16.27 4.31 -1.57
N ASN A 80 16.26 3.02 -1.22
CA ASN A 80 17.15 2.02 -1.82
C ASN A 80 16.56 1.54 -3.15
N VAL A 81 17.24 1.86 -4.25
CA VAL A 81 16.79 1.50 -5.60
C VAL A 81 16.77 -0.02 -5.80
N ALA A 82 17.75 -0.75 -5.25
CA ALA A 82 17.77 -2.22 -5.34
C ALA A 82 16.58 -2.84 -4.61
N ALA A 83 16.24 -2.33 -3.42
CA ALA A 83 15.07 -2.79 -2.68
C ALA A 83 13.78 -2.55 -3.48
N PHE A 84 13.63 -1.36 -4.09
CA PHE A 84 12.48 -1.06 -4.95
C PHE A 84 12.40 -2.02 -6.16
N GLN A 85 13.54 -2.31 -6.80
CA GLN A 85 13.55 -3.21 -7.95
C GLN A 85 13.14 -4.63 -7.59
N ILE A 86 13.61 -5.12 -6.43
CA ILE A 86 13.23 -6.44 -5.92
C ILE A 86 11.75 -6.45 -5.51
N SER A 87 11.27 -5.41 -4.82
CA SER A 87 9.85 -5.33 -4.44
C SER A 87 8.93 -5.28 -5.65
N ARG A 88 9.35 -4.57 -6.71
CA ARG A 88 8.65 -4.53 -8.00
C ARG A 88 8.51 -5.92 -8.62
N VAL A 89 9.59 -6.69 -8.67
CA VAL A 89 9.56 -8.07 -9.20
C VAL A 89 8.63 -8.95 -8.36
N LEU A 90 8.76 -8.91 -7.03
CA LEU A 90 7.93 -9.73 -6.14
C LEU A 90 6.44 -9.38 -6.25
N TYR A 91 6.11 -8.09 -6.36
CA TYR A 91 4.74 -7.63 -6.53
C TYR A 91 4.16 -8.06 -7.89
N TYR A 92 4.87 -7.87 -9.00
CA TYR A 92 4.38 -8.30 -10.31
C TYR A 92 4.27 -9.82 -10.43
N LEU A 93 5.16 -10.57 -9.77
CA LEU A 93 5.04 -12.02 -9.67
C LEU A 93 3.74 -12.41 -8.96
N ARG A 94 3.42 -11.76 -7.84
CA ARG A 94 2.16 -11.97 -7.11
C ARG A 94 0.94 -11.58 -7.96
N LEU A 95 1.03 -10.47 -8.69
CA LEU A 95 -0.06 -9.98 -9.55
C LEU A 95 -0.31 -10.93 -10.73
N ALA A 96 0.76 -11.43 -11.36
CA ALA A 96 0.68 -12.44 -12.42
C ALA A 96 0.10 -13.76 -11.91
N ALA A 97 0.49 -14.20 -10.71
CA ALA A 97 -0.04 -15.40 -10.09
C ALA A 97 -1.54 -15.28 -9.79
N ALA A 98 -1.97 -14.13 -9.25
CA ALA A 98 -3.38 -13.87 -9.00
C ALA A 98 -4.19 -13.86 -10.31
N LEU A 99 -3.70 -13.17 -11.34
CA LEU A 99 -4.36 -13.16 -12.64
C LEU A 99 -4.44 -14.56 -13.26
N ALA A 100 -3.35 -15.33 -13.21
CA ALA A 100 -3.32 -16.68 -13.74
C ALA A 100 -4.27 -17.61 -12.97
N PHE A 101 -4.35 -17.46 -11.64
CA PHE A 101 -5.35 -18.14 -10.82
C PHE A 101 -6.77 -17.77 -11.25
N GLU A 102 -7.08 -16.49 -11.46
CA GLU A 102 -8.41 -16.07 -11.88
C GLU A 102 -8.79 -16.57 -13.27
N LEU A 103 -7.83 -16.69 -14.19
CA LEU A 103 -8.08 -17.17 -15.55
C LEU A 103 -8.22 -18.71 -15.63
N THR A 104 -7.53 -19.45 -14.76
CA THR A 104 -7.45 -20.92 -14.84
C THR A 104 -8.20 -21.66 -13.73
N GLY A 105 -8.50 -20.98 -12.62
CA GLY A 105 -8.99 -21.60 -11.38
C GLY A 105 -7.95 -22.46 -10.66
N ALA A 106 -6.70 -22.50 -11.14
CA ALA A 106 -5.69 -23.45 -10.66
C ALA A 106 -5.06 -23.00 -9.34
N ARG A 107 -5.55 -23.55 -8.22
CA ARG A 107 -5.07 -23.24 -6.85
C ARG A 107 -3.55 -23.42 -6.66
N TRP A 108 -2.93 -24.36 -7.37
CA TRP A 108 -1.49 -24.61 -7.26
C TRP A 108 -0.62 -23.43 -7.73
N LEU A 109 -1.16 -22.53 -8.55
CA LEU A 109 -0.46 -21.31 -8.97
C LEU A 109 -0.20 -20.36 -7.79
N LEU A 110 -1.12 -20.31 -6.82
CA LEU A 110 -0.95 -19.52 -5.59
C LEU A 110 0.18 -20.09 -4.72
N PHE A 111 0.33 -21.41 -4.71
CA PHE A 111 1.43 -22.10 -4.04
C PHE A 111 2.77 -21.88 -4.76
N ALA A 112 2.80 -22.00 -6.09
CA ALA A 112 4.02 -21.83 -6.88
C ALA A 112 4.57 -20.40 -6.78
N PHE A 113 3.68 -19.41 -6.66
CA PHE A 113 4.01 -18.00 -6.59
C PHE A 113 3.36 -17.35 -5.36
N PRO A 114 3.86 -17.69 -4.16
CA PRO A 114 3.25 -17.22 -2.94
C PRO A 114 3.55 -15.74 -2.71
N ASN A 115 2.77 -15.10 -1.84
CA ASN A 115 2.98 -13.68 -1.52
C ASN A 115 4.26 -13.47 -0.71
N ALA A 116 5.39 -13.29 -1.40
CA ALA A 116 6.67 -12.88 -0.81
C ALA A 116 6.83 -11.36 -0.74
N PHE A 117 6.01 -10.60 -1.47
CA PHE A 117 6.07 -9.14 -1.50
C PHE A 117 5.66 -8.52 -0.15
N GLU A 118 4.55 -8.98 0.44
CA GLU A 118 4.07 -8.46 1.72
C GLU A 118 5.06 -8.63 2.89
N PRO A 119 5.60 -9.84 3.19
CA PRO A 119 6.57 -9.99 4.27
C PRO A 119 7.85 -9.22 3.99
N PHE A 120 8.27 -9.12 2.72
CA PHE A 120 9.42 -8.32 2.35
C PHE A 120 9.18 -6.82 2.58
N PHE A 121 8.00 -6.31 2.22
CA PHE A 121 7.62 -4.92 2.46
C PHE A 121 7.65 -4.60 3.96
N LEU A 122 7.08 -5.49 4.78
CA LEU A 122 7.06 -5.34 6.23
C LEU A 122 8.49 -5.32 6.81
N TYR A 123 9.33 -6.26 6.41
CA TYR A 123 10.73 -6.32 6.84
C TYR A 123 11.50 -5.06 6.48
N TYR A 124 11.41 -4.60 5.23
CA TYR A 124 12.13 -3.41 4.78
C TYR A 124 11.68 -2.16 5.55
N GLU A 125 10.37 -1.98 5.80
CA GLU A 125 9.87 -0.86 6.60
C GLU A 125 10.29 -0.95 8.08
N ILE A 126 10.43 -2.15 8.64
CA ILE A 126 10.99 -2.34 9.98
C ILE A 126 12.47 -1.91 10.01
N VAL A 127 13.28 -2.35 9.04
CA VAL A 127 14.70 -1.97 8.95
C VAL A 127 14.83 -0.46 8.77
N ARG A 128 14.04 0.13 7.86
CA ARG A 128 13.99 1.58 7.61
C ARG A 128 13.57 2.38 8.84
N ARG A 129 12.70 1.84 9.69
CA ARG A 129 12.32 2.48 10.96
C ARG A 129 13.43 2.40 12.00
N ARG A 130 14.17 1.28 12.06
CA ARG A 130 15.16 0.98 13.10
C ARG A 130 16.57 1.46 12.77
N GLY A 131 16.90 1.73 11.51
CA GLY A 131 18.25 2.11 11.11
C GLY A 131 18.37 2.58 9.66
N ASN A 132 19.56 2.40 9.08
CA ASN A 132 19.89 2.89 7.74
C ASN A 132 19.61 1.82 6.66
N PRO A 133 18.52 1.90 5.88
CA PRO A 133 18.18 0.95 4.81
C PRO A 133 19.20 0.91 3.66
N MET A 134 20.15 1.87 3.61
CA MET A 134 21.25 1.87 2.64
C MET A 134 22.27 0.76 2.89
N LEU A 135 22.33 0.21 4.11
CA LEU A 135 23.23 -0.90 4.43
C LEU A 135 22.79 -2.24 3.80
N LEU A 136 21.54 -2.31 3.36
CA LEU A 136 21.01 -3.48 2.66
C LEU A 136 21.52 -3.48 1.22
N THR A 137 22.63 -4.16 0.98
CA THR A 137 23.11 -4.43 -0.38
C THR A 137 22.15 -5.35 -1.12
N ARG A 138 22.18 -5.30 -2.46
CA ARG A 138 21.32 -6.15 -3.31
C ARG A 138 21.39 -7.63 -2.94
N ASN A 139 22.60 -8.14 -2.66
CA ASN A 139 22.82 -9.54 -2.32
C ASN A 139 22.15 -9.93 -0.99
N VAL A 140 22.28 -9.08 0.04
CA VAL A 140 21.62 -9.31 1.33
C VAL A 140 20.10 -9.33 1.16
N ILE A 141 19.54 -8.41 0.37
CA ILE A 141 18.11 -8.37 0.10
C ILE A 141 17.64 -9.66 -0.58
N VAL A 142 18.37 -10.14 -1.59
CA VAL A 142 18.04 -11.39 -2.29
C VAL A 142 18.06 -12.59 -1.32
N VAL A 143 19.06 -12.68 -0.45
CA VAL A 143 19.13 -13.75 0.56
C VAL A 143 17.96 -13.67 1.54
N VAL A 144 17.63 -12.48 2.05
CA VAL A 144 16.49 -12.29 2.95
C VAL A 144 15.19 -12.70 2.28
N VAL A 145 14.97 -12.28 1.03
CA VAL A 145 13.79 -12.66 0.24
C VAL A 145 13.74 -14.16 0.02
N ALA A 146 14.87 -14.80 -0.31
CA ALA A 146 14.94 -16.25 -0.45
C ALA A 146 14.60 -16.97 0.85
N ILE A 147 15.10 -16.50 2.00
CA ILE A 147 14.74 -17.06 3.31
C ILE A 147 13.24 -16.90 3.57
N MET A 148 12.67 -15.71 3.38
CA MET A 148 11.23 -15.48 3.54
C MET A 148 10.39 -16.40 2.66
N TRP A 149 10.81 -16.57 1.42
CA TRP A 149 10.11 -17.38 0.45
C TRP A 149 10.23 -18.89 0.75
N PHE A 150 11.45 -19.42 0.83
CA PHE A 150 11.69 -20.86 0.95
C PHE A 150 11.50 -21.42 2.36
N VAL A 151 11.85 -20.64 3.39
CA VAL A 151 11.81 -21.12 4.79
C VAL A 151 10.44 -20.89 5.43
N PHE A 152 9.79 -19.76 5.14
CA PHE A 152 8.53 -19.42 5.79
C PHE A 152 7.34 -19.63 4.87
N LYS A 153 7.39 -19.07 3.66
CA LYS A 153 6.20 -18.95 2.83
C LYS A 153 5.84 -20.26 2.13
N LEU A 154 6.79 -20.97 1.52
CA LEU A 154 6.52 -22.25 0.86
C LEU A 154 5.98 -23.32 1.82
N PRO A 155 6.55 -23.53 3.02
CA PRO A 155 5.98 -24.46 3.98
C PRO A 155 4.56 -24.08 4.40
N HIS A 156 4.31 -22.80 4.65
CA HIS A 156 2.97 -22.30 4.97
C HIS A 156 1.96 -22.55 3.84
N GLU A 157 2.33 -22.27 2.60
CA GLU A 157 1.45 -22.42 1.44
C GLU A 157 1.22 -23.90 1.11
N TRP A 158 2.22 -24.76 1.32
CA TRP A 158 2.07 -26.22 1.21
C TRP A 158 1.04 -26.72 2.24
N TRP A 159 1.15 -26.25 3.47
CA TRP A 159 0.22 -26.62 4.55
C TRP A 159 -1.22 -26.26 4.22
N VAL A 160 -1.45 -25.03 3.75
CA VAL A 160 -2.79 -24.51 3.47
C VAL A 160 -3.38 -25.09 2.17
N HIS A 161 -2.60 -25.15 1.09
CA HIS A 161 -3.13 -25.47 -0.23
C HIS A 161 -2.98 -26.93 -0.65
N ILE A 162 -1.90 -27.61 -0.23
CA ILE A 162 -1.65 -29.01 -0.60
C ILE A 162 -2.17 -29.93 0.50
N ALA A 163 -1.73 -29.71 1.75
CA ALA A 163 -2.17 -30.54 2.87
C ALA A 163 -3.62 -30.23 3.31
N ARG A 164 -4.18 -29.08 2.90
CA ARG A 164 -5.54 -28.62 3.26
C ARG A 164 -5.82 -28.68 4.76
N LEU A 165 -4.77 -28.51 5.55
CA LEU A 165 -4.87 -28.44 6.99
C LEU A 165 -5.26 -27.00 7.32
N ASP A 166 -6.47 -26.82 7.86
CA ASP A 166 -6.88 -25.50 8.33
C ASP A 166 -6.08 -25.17 9.59
N THR A 167 -5.05 -24.35 9.42
CA THR A 167 -4.19 -23.85 10.50
C THR A 167 -5.04 -23.21 11.60
N THR A 168 -6.16 -22.59 11.22
CA THR A 168 -7.10 -21.94 12.13
C THR A 168 -7.77 -22.96 13.03
N ASP A 169 -8.28 -24.05 12.47
CA ASP A 169 -8.94 -25.10 13.24
C ASP A 169 -7.93 -25.88 14.08
N PHE A 170 -6.71 -26.08 13.58
CA PHE A 170 -5.61 -26.63 14.36
C PHE A 170 -5.30 -25.76 15.60
N ILE A 171 -5.16 -24.44 15.42
CA ILE A 171 -4.91 -23.50 16.51
C ILE A 171 -6.10 -23.45 17.48
N LYS A 172 -7.35 -23.37 16.98
CA LYS A 172 -8.56 -23.40 17.80
C LYS A 172 -8.61 -24.65 18.67
N MET A 173 -8.42 -25.84 18.08
CA MET A 173 -8.58 -27.10 18.78
C MET A 173 -7.40 -27.44 19.70
N ARG A 174 -6.15 -27.23 19.25
CA ARG A 174 -4.95 -27.69 19.96
C ARG A 174 -4.36 -26.64 20.90
N ILE A 175 -4.49 -25.35 20.57
CA ILE A 175 -3.85 -24.26 21.31
C ILE A 175 -4.88 -23.50 22.16
N LEU A 176 -6.04 -23.15 21.58
CA LEU A 176 -7.05 -22.30 22.23
C LEU A 176 -8.15 -23.09 22.96
N GLY A 177 -8.28 -24.41 22.70
CA GLY A 177 -9.29 -25.27 23.31
C GLY A 177 -10.73 -24.99 22.85
N ALA A 178 -10.91 -24.32 21.72
CA ALA A 178 -12.22 -23.90 21.20
C ALA A 178 -12.78 -24.86 20.14
N LEU A 179 -14.10 -24.89 20.00
CA LEU A 179 -14.80 -25.67 18.97
C LEU A 179 -14.54 -25.11 17.56
N PRO A 180 -14.50 -25.95 16.49
CA PRO A 180 -14.25 -25.50 15.12
C PRO A 180 -15.25 -24.43 14.64
N SER A 181 -16.50 -24.52 15.08
CA SER A 181 -17.60 -23.61 14.73
C SER A 181 -17.49 -22.22 15.36
N THR A 182 -16.56 -21.99 16.29
CA THR A 182 -16.34 -20.67 16.88
C THR A 182 -15.53 -19.79 15.94
N SER A 183 -15.92 -18.51 15.80
CA SER A 183 -15.13 -17.54 15.04
C SER A 183 -13.73 -17.39 15.67
N PHE A 184 -12.69 -17.28 14.84
CA PHE A 184 -11.30 -17.33 15.31
C PHE A 184 -10.96 -16.27 16.37
N TRP A 185 -11.37 -15.02 16.17
CA TRP A 185 -11.12 -13.95 17.15
C TRP A 185 -11.85 -14.15 18.47
N ARG A 186 -13.05 -14.74 18.42
CA ARG A 186 -13.79 -15.10 19.63
C ARG A 186 -13.08 -16.22 20.39
N ALA A 187 -12.57 -17.24 19.69
CA ALA A 187 -11.74 -18.28 20.29
C ALA A 187 -10.47 -17.71 20.94
N ILE A 188 -9.85 -16.69 20.32
CA ILE A 188 -8.68 -15.98 20.90
C ILE A 188 -9.07 -15.22 22.17
N ILE A 189 -10.18 -14.47 22.16
CA ILE A 189 -10.61 -13.66 23.32
C ILE A 189 -11.06 -14.56 24.47
N GLU A 190 -11.80 -15.63 24.17
CA GLU A 190 -12.35 -16.57 25.15
C GLU A 190 -11.31 -17.58 25.64
N ALA A 191 -10.14 -17.70 24.97
CA ALA A 191 -9.06 -18.57 25.43
C ALA A 191 -8.46 -18.06 26.75
N PRO A 192 -8.52 -18.85 27.84
CA PRO A 192 -8.08 -18.42 29.18
C PRO A 192 -6.61 -17.97 29.22
N ALA A 193 -5.75 -18.62 28.43
CA ALA A 193 -4.33 -18.27 28.33
C ALA A 193 -4.10 -16.91 27.66
N VAL A 194 -4.95 -16.53 26.70
CA VAL A 194 -4.82 -15.27 25.95
C VAL A 194 -5.39 -14.11 26.76
N THR A 195 -6.53 -14.29 27.43
CA THR A 195 -7.07 -13.27 28.35
C THR A 195 -6.12 -13.04 29.53
N GLY A 196 -5.53 -14.10 30.08
CA GLY A 196 -4.51 -13.99 31.14
C GLY A 196 -3.24 -13.24 30.69
N SER A 197 -2.76 -13.49 29.47
CA SER A 197 -1.57 -12.81 28.94
C SER A 197 -1.84 -11.36 28.51
N LEU A 198 -3.00 -11.05 27.91
CA LEU A 198 -3.41 -9.68 27.59
C LEU A 198 -3.59 -8.83 28.85
N THR A 199 -4.23 -9.37 29.90
CA THR A 199 -4.39 -8.67 31.18
C THR A 199 -3.03 -8.44 31.85
N PHE A 200 -2.12 -9.40 31.80
CA PHE A 200 -0.74 -9.25 32.28
C PHE A 200 0.05 -8.19 31.52
N VAL A 201 -0.02 -8.16 30.19
CA VAL A 201 0.64 -7.13 29.36
C VAL A 201 0.04 -5.75 29.60
N ALA A 202 -1.28 -5.64 29.74
CA ALA A 202 -1.95 -4.38 30.09
C ALA A 202 -1.54 -3.90 31.49
N ALA A 203 -1.42 -4.80 32.46
CA ALA A 203 -0.89 -4.50 33.80
C ALA A 203 0.58 -4.02 33.74
N LEU A 204 1.40 -4.63 32.90
CA LEU A 204 2.80 -4.24 32.71
C LEU A 204 2.92 -2.86 32.01
N LEU A 205 2.09 -2.58 31.01
CA LEU A 205 2.05 -1.29 30.32
C LEU A 205 1.54 -0.17 31.23
N THR A 206 0.51 -0.42 32.02
CA THR A 206 0.02 0.54 33.02
C THR A 206 1.06 0.78 34.11
N PHE A 207 1.75 -0.27 34.57
CA PHE A 207 2.84 -0.16 35.54
C PHE A 207 4.03 0.64 34.99
N THR A 208 4.46 0.38 33.76
CA THR A 208 5.56 1.12 33.11
C THR A 208 5.20 2.59 32.85
N LEU A 209 3.98 2.87 32.40
CA LEU A 209 3.46 4.24 32.26
C LEU A 209 3.37 4.97 33.61
N TRP A 210 2.95 4.28 34.67
CA TRP A 210 2.90 4.80 36.03
C TRP A 210 4.31 5.11 36.55
N GLN A 211 5.26 4.20 36.38
CA GLN A 211 6.68 4.40 36.70
C GLN A 211 7.25 5.61 35.95
N PHE A 212 6.95 5.73 34.66
CA PHE A 212 7.41 6.84 33.84
C PHE A 212 6.83 8.18 34.31
N ARG A 213 5.52 8.23 34.63
CA ARG A 213 4.87 9.40 35.22
C ARG A 213 5.45 9.77 36.59
N LYS A 214 5.71 8.78 37.45
CA LYS A 214 6.30 8.99 38.78
C LYS A 214 7.73 9.51 38.68
N ARG A 215 8.55 8.97 37.78
CA ARG A 215 9.92 9.45 37.48
C ARG A 215 9.91 10.87 36.90
N ARG A 216 8.94 11.20 36.04
CA ARG A 216 8.78 12.54 35.47
C ARG A 216 8.35 13.58 36.50
N LYS A 217 7.45 13.23 37.43
CA LYS A 217 7.07 14.08 38.56
C LYS A 217 8.23 14.33 39.54
N ARG A 218 9.12 13.35 39.72
CA ARG A 218 10.33 13.49 40.56
C ARG A 218 11.47 14.28 39.91
N ARG A 219 11.43 14.47 38.58
CA ARG A 219 12.44 15.21 37.80
C ARG A 219 11.96 16.61 37.36
N ALA A 220 10.83 17.09 37.87
CA ALA A 220 10.39 18.46 37.59
C ALA A 220 11.31 19.44 38.36
N PRO A 221 12.06 20.31 37.67
CA PRO A 221 12.85 21.32 38.35
C PRO A 221 11.92 22.40 38.91
N VAL A 222 12.12 22.78 40.16
CA VAL A 222 11.50 23.96 40.77
C VAL A 222 12.34 25.17 40.35
N GLY A 223 11.86 25.94 39.39
CA GLY A 223 12.48 27.20 38.94
C GLY A 223 11.70 27.86 37.78
N PRO A 224 11.61 29.20 37.71
CA PRO A 224 10.70 29.88 36.79
C PRO A 224 11.30 30.13 35.40
N ALA A 225 10.43 29.96 34.39
CA ALA A 225 10.42 30.52 33.03
C ALA A 225 11.68 30.43 32.14
N ALA A 226 11.62 29.56 31.12
CA ALA A 226 12.13 29.86 29.78
C ALA A 226 11.61 28.84 28.74
N GLY A 227 11.11 29.35 27.61
CA GLY A 227 10.97 28.58 26.38
C GLY A 227 9.66 27.80 26.24
N THR A 228 8.81 28.29 25.35
CA THR A 228 7.74 27.55 24.67
C THR A 228 8.27 26.21 24.15
N SER A 229 8.15 25.16 24.97
CA SER A 229 8.40 23.80 24.50
C SER A 229 7.33 23.49 23.46
N GLN A 230 7.70 23.55 22.18
CA GLN A 230 6.93 22.94 21.11
C GLN A 230 6.52 21.54 21.59
N ARG A 231 5.22 21.26 21.65
CA ARG A 231 4.72 19.90 21.85
C ARG A 231 5.15 19.09 20.63
N VAL A 232 6.36 18.54 20.69
CA VAL A 232 6.81 17.51 19.76
C VAL A 232 5.96 16.30 20.07
N TRP A 233 4.90 16.10 19.29
CA TRP A 233 4.24 14.80 19.15
C TRP A 233 5.33 13.74 19.01
N PRO A 234 5.21 12.55 19.63
CA PRO A 234 6.34 11.67 19.70
C PRO A 234 6.76 11.32 18.27
N ALA A 235 8.03 11.54 17.95
CA ALA A 235 8.60 11.43 16.60
C ALA A 235 8.51 10.01 15.98
N HIS A 236 7.93 9.05 16.72
CA HIS A 236 7.84 7.62 16.40
C HIS A 236 6.97 7.21 15.20
N TRP A 237 6.25 8.14 14.56
CA TRP A 237 5.45 7.90 13.33
C TRP A 237 5.81 8.84 12.16
N GLY A 238 6.88 9.64 12.30
CA GLY A 238 7.40 10.49 11.23
C GLY A 238 8.37 9.73 10.32
N ARG A 239 8.53 10.19 9.07
CA ARG A 239 9.46 9.61 8.08
C ARG A 239 10.90 9.64 8.61
N PRO A 240 11.54 8.50 8.91
CA PRO A 240 12.99 8.46 8.98
C PRO A 240 13.47 8.43 7.53
N THR A 241 13.95 9.57 7.03
CA THR A 241 14.84 9.54 5.87
C THR A 241 16.22 9.11 6.37
N ALA A 242 16.82 8.07 5.79
CA ALA A 242 18.09 7.50 6.25
C ALA A 242 19.25 8.50 6.23
N VAL A 243 19.05 9.63 5.54
CA VAL A 243 20.01 10.75 5.49
C VAL A 243 20.21 11.42 6.86
N ALA A 244 19.39 11.13 7.86
CA ALA A 244 19.56 11.66 9.22
C ALA A 244 20.90 11.27 9.88
N GLY A 245 21.64 10.30 9.34
CA GLY A 245 22.93 9.85 9.88
C GLY A 245 24.19 10.48 9.28
N LEU A 246 24.12 11.22 8.17
CA LEU A 246 25.34 11.76 7.52
C LEU A 246 25.25 13.21 7.04
N ILE A 247 24.08 13.83 7.09
CA ILE A 247 23.93 15.26 6.81
C ILE A 247 23.04 15.81 7.91
N SER A 248 23.57 16.79 8.64
CA SER A 248 22.94 17.44 9.79
C SER A 248 21.42 17.51 9.69
N VAL A 249 20.77 17.11 10.78
CA VAL A 249 19.38 17.48 11.08
C VAL A 249 19.20 18.98 10.79
N GLY A 250 18.50 19.31 9.71
CA GLY A 250 17.76 20.57 9.65
C GLY A 250 18.33 21.74 8.85
N ASP A 251 18.94 21.55 7.67
CA ASP A 251 19.04 22.70 6.76
C ASP A 251 17.71 22.89 5.98
N PRO A 252 16.89 23.94 6.28
CA PRO A 252 15.69 24.25 5.49
C PRO A 252 16.02 24.44 4.00
N VAL A 253 17.23 24.89 3.67
CA VAL A 253 17.67 25.12 2.28
C VAL A 253 17.77 23.79 1.53
N HIS A 254 18.39 22.75 2.10
CA HIS A 254 18.44 21.43 1.46
C HIS A 254 17.07 20.76 1.31
N ARG A 255 16.14 21.00 2.25
CA ARG A 255 14.76 20.51 2.12
C ARG A 255 14.00 21.26 1.03
N ALA A 256 14.14 22.59 0.97
CA ALA A 256 13.55 23.41 -0.07
C ALA A 256 14.12 23.05 -1.44
N GLY A 257 15.44 22.89 -1.57
CA GLY A 257 16.10 22.47 -2.80
C GLY A 257 15.65 21.09 -3.29
N ARG A 258 15.53 20.10 -2.40
CA ARG A 258 14.97 18.78 -2.77
C ARG A 258 13.50 18.88 -3.19
N ALA A 259 12.70 19.70 -2.51
CA ALA A 259 11.30 19.90 -2.86
C ALA A 259 11.16 20.59 -4.24
N LEU A 260 12.00 21.59 -4.52
CA LEU A 260 12.06 22.28 -5.80
C LEU A 260 12.50 21.34 -6.93
N ARG A 261 13.57 20.56 -6.72
CA ARG A 261 14.03 19.56 -7.70
C ARG A 261 12.93 18.54 -7.99
N LEU A 262 12.22 18.05 -6.97
CA LEU A 262 11.08 17.16 -7.16
C LEU A 262 9.93 17.83 -7.93
N ALA A 263 9.63 19.10 -7.67
CA ALA A 263 8.60 19.85 -8.39
C ALA A 263 8.98 20.03 -9.88
N MET A 264 10.25 20.36 -10.16
CA MET A 264 10.78 20.44 -11.51
C MET A 264 10.68 19.08 -12.23
N PHE A 265 11.13 17.99 -11.59
CA PHE A 265 10.99 16.63 -12.13
C PHE A 265 9.53 16.26 -12.42
N ARG A 266 8.59 16.65 -11.55
CA ARG A 266 7.15 16.44 -11.78
C ARG A 266 6.66 17.20 -12.99
N SER A 267 6.98 18.48 -13.12
CA SER A 267 6.59 19.29 -14.27
C SER A 267 7.16 18.73 -15.58
N GLN A 268 8.43 18.32 -15.59
CA GLN A 268 9.07 17.73 -16.77
C GLN A 268 8.49 16.36 -17.10
N ALA A 269 8.27 15.51 -16.09
CA ALA A 269 7.68 14.20 -16.26
C ALA A 269 6.25 14.32 -16.83
N ALA A 270 5.46 15.26 -16.32
CA ALA A 270 4.10 15.53 -16.79
C ALA A 270 4.06 15.94 -18.27
N LEU A 271 5.11 16.61 -18.78
CA LEU A 271 5.17 17.05 -20.18
C LEU A 271 5.80 16.02 -21.13
N SER A 272 6.55 15.06 -20.60
CA SER A 272 7.31 14.06 -21.36
C SER A 272 6.50 12.79 -21.68
N ILE A 273 6.67 12.23 -22.88
CA ILE A 273 6.11 10.92 -23.24
C ILE A 273 7.16 9.86 -22.92
N ARG A 274 6.80 8.90 -22.07
CA ARG A 274 7.68 7.78 -21.69
C ARG A 274 6.92 6.48 -21.95
N PRO A 275 7.10 5.86 -23.13
CA PRO A 275 6.25 4.73 -23.55
C PRO A 275 6.32 3.55 -22.58
N TRP A 276 7.50 3.27 -22.03
CA TRP A 276 7.68 2.20 -21.06
C TRP A 276 6.90 2.42 -19.75
N LEU A 277 6.80 3.67 -19.26
CA LEU A 277 6.02 3.99 -18.06
C LEU A 277 4.53 3.83 -18.30
N LEU A 278 4.08 4.25 -19.49
CA LEU A 278 2.70 4.11 -19.90
C LEU A 278 2.31 2.63 -20.00
N VAL A 279 3.18 1.78 -20.56
CA VAL A 279 2.97 0.33 -20.58
C VAL A 279 2.89 -0.26 -19.18
N GLU A 280 3.83 0.07 -18.29
CA GLU A 280 3.80 -0.41 -16.91
C GLU A 280 2.52 0.04 -16.18
N LYS A 281 2.11 1.30 -16.35
CA LYS A 281 0.86 1.86 -15.81
C LYS A 281 -0.36 1.11 -16.33
N ILE A 282 -0.44 0.88 -17.65
CA ILE A 282 -1.55 0.14 -18.26
C ILE A 282 -1.59 -1.28 -17.72
N ILE A 283 -0.47 -2.00 -17.66
CA ILE A 283 -0.42 -3.37 -17.13
C ILE A 283 -0.90 -3.40 -15.68
N LEU A 284 -0.33 -2.53 -14.82
CA LEU A 284 -0.70 -2.45 -13.41
C LEU A 284 -2.21 -2.23 -13.22
N VAL A 285 -2.74 -1.17 -13.83
CA VAL A 285 -4.14 -0.79 -13.66
C VAL A 285 -5.06 -1.85 -14.28
N THR A 286 -4.70 -2.38 -15.45
CA THR A 286 -5.49 -3.42 -16.14
C THR A 286 -5.63 -4.66 -15.29
N VAL A 287 -4.52 -5.22 -14.79
CA VAL A 287 -4.58 -6.48 -14.05
C VAL A 287 -5.35 -6.31 -12.75
N VAL A 288 -5.09 -5.24 -12.00
CA VAL A 288 -5.84 -4.94 -10.77
C VAL A 288 -7.34 -4.78 -11.06
N SER A 289 -7.70 -4.02 -12.09
CA SER A 289 -9.09 -3.80 -12.47
C SER A 289 -9.79 -5.07 -12.96
N VAL A 290 -9.11 -5.93 -13.74
CA VAL A 290 -9.67 -7.21 -14.20
C VAL A 290 -9.99 -8.12 -13.01
N ILE A 291 -9.14 -8.15 -11.99
CA ILE A 291 -9.41 -8.93 -10.77
C ILE A 291 -10.59 -8.32 -9.98
N PHE A 292 -10.63 -7.00 -9.83
CA PHE A 292 -11.75 -6.32 -9.14
C PHE A 292 -13.10 -6.50 -9.84
N GLN A 293 -13.08 -6.55 -11.17
CA GLN A 293 -14.27 -6.72 -11.98
C GLN A 293 -14.99 -8.04 -11.68
N GLN A 294 -14.26 -9.10 -11.33
CA GLN A 294 -14.87 -10.39 -10.99
C GLN A 294 -15.68 -10.34 -9.69
N VAL A 295 -15.37 -9.39 -8.81
CA VAL A 295 -16.07 -9.18 -7.54
C VAL A 295 -17.28 -8.25 -7.69
N LEU A 296 -17.22 -7.30 -8.63
CA LEU A 296 -18.27 -6.28 -8.78
C LEU A 296 -19.49 -6.81 -9.55
N PRO A 297 -20.70 -6.78 -8.93
CA PRO A 297 -21.91 -7.25 -9.58
C PRO A 297 -22.27 -6.38 -10.80
N GLY A 298 -22.64 -7.04 -11.90
CA GLY A 298 -23.09 -6.38 -13.13
C GLY A 298 -21.99 -5.96 -14.12
N LEU A 299 -20.71 -6.11 -13.77
CA LEU A 299 -19.58 -5.82 -14.66
C LEU A 299 -19.03 -7.08 -15.35
N ARG A 300 -19.88 -8.03 -15.76
CA ARG A 300 -19.45 -9.26 -16.46
C ARG A 300 -19.06 -8.98 -17.93
N ALA A 301 -17.98 -8.23 -18.14
CA ALA A 301 -17.34 -8.09 -19.43
C ALA A 301 -16.20 -9.10 -19.60
N ASN A 302 -15.90 -9.46 -20.84
CA ASN A 302 -14.72 -10.27 -21.15
C ASN A 302 -13.46 -9.51 -20.69
N GLY A 303 -12.53 -10.18 -19.98
CA GLY A 303 -11.32 -9.55 -19.45
C GLY A 303 -10.51 -8.80 -20.51
N ILE A 304 -10.57 -9.25 -21.77
CA ILE A 304 -9.93 -8.57 -22.91
C ILE A 304 -10.60 -7.22 -23.23
N GLN A 305 -11.93 -7.14 -23.19
CA GLN A 305 -12.67 -5.89 -23.42
C GLN A 305 -12.36 -4.87 -22.33
N THR A 306 -12.28 -5.32 -21.08
CA THR A 306 -11.89 -4.47 -19.95
C THR A 306 -10.46 -3.98 -20.08
N ALA A 307 -9.53 -4.86 -20.46
CA ALA A 307 -8.14 -4.48 -20.71
C ALA A 307 -8.02 -3.43 -21.82
N LEU A 308 -8.75 -3.62 -22.93
CA LEU A 308 -8.79 -2.66 -24.03
C LEU A 308 -9.39 -1.32 -23.58
N PHE A 309 -10.51 -1.34 -22.85
CA PHE A 309 -11.13 -0.15 -22.31
C PHE A 309 -10.17 0.63 -21.42
N ILE A 310 -9.50 -0.04 -20.48
CA ILE A 310 -8.54 0.58 -19.56
C ILE A 310 -7.35 1.16 -20.32
N ALA A 311 -6.78 0.42 -21.27
CA ALA A 311 -5.67 0.89 -22.07
C ALA A 311 -6.05 2.17 -22.84
N VAL A 312 -7.19 2.17 -23.53
CA VAL A 312 -7.69 3.34 -24.27
C VAL A 312 -8.00 4.49 -23.33
N ALA A 313 -8.70 4.23 -22.22
CA ALA A 313 -9.04 5.25 -21.23
C ALA A 313 -7.78 5.92 -20.66
N ILE A 314 -6.78 5.13 -20.25
CA ILE A 314 -5.52 5.66 -19.74
C ILE A 314 -4.77 6.46 -20.80
N ILE A 315 -4.65 5.96 -22.03
CA ILE A 315 -3.96 6.69 -23.11
C ILE A 315 -4.66 8.01 -23.39
N ALA A 316 -6.00 8.00 -23.46
CA ALA A 316 -6.79 9.18 -23.75
C ALA A 316 -6.77 10.19 -22.59
N THR A 317 -6.90 9.74 -21.33
CA THR A 317 -6.82 10.65 -20.17
C THR A 317 -5.43 11.27 -20.05
N ASP A 318 -4.38 10.47 -20.24
CA ASP A 318 -2.98 10.90 -20.21
C ASP A 318 -2.67 11.89 -21.35
N PHE A 319 -3.25 11.71 -22.54
CA PHE A 319 -3.18 12.69 -23.63
C PHE A 319 -3.91 14.00 -23.31
N LEU A 320 -5.18 13.91 -22.87
CA LEU A 320 -6.02 15.08 -22.59
C LEU A 320 -5.49 15.90 -21.41
N LEU A 321 -5.03 15.25 -20.34
CA LEU A 321 -4.37 15.92 -19.22
C LEU A 321 -3.14 16.68 -19.68
N ARG A 322 -2.26 16.06 -20.47
CA ARG A 322 -1.07 16.74 -21.00
C ARG A 322 -1.41 17.92 -21.88
N TRP A 323 -2.41 17.77 -22.74
CA TRP A 323 -2.90 18.88 -23.56
C TRP A 323 -3.38 20.03 -22.67
N GLY A 324 -4.16 19.73 -21.62
CA GLY A 324 -4.60 20.71 -20.63
C GLY A 324 -3.44 21.40 -19.91
N LEU A 325 -2.46 20.63 -19.42
CA LEU A 325 -1.28 21.17 -18.73
C LEU A 325 -0.41 22.04 -19.63
N ARG A 326 -0.30 21.73 -20.93
CA ARG A 326 0.40 22.58 -21.91
C ARG A 326 -0.34 23.89 -22.19
N ARG A 327 -1.67 23.87 -22.12
CA ARG A 327 -2.52 25.03 -22.41
C ARG A 327 -2.68 25.98 -21.22
N PHE A 328 -2.84 25.41 -20.03
CA PHE A 328 -3.18 26.14 -18.80
C PHE A 328 -2.04 26.21 -17.77
N GLY A 329 -0.93 25.51 -18.01
CA GLY A 329 0.20 25.44 -17.09
C GLY A 329 0.03 24.36 -16.00
N VAL A 330 1.12 24.11 -15.26
CA VAL A 330 1.13 23.19 -14.11
C VAL A 330 0.80 23.97 -12.84
N PRO A 331 -0.15 23.51 -11.99
CA PRO A 331 -0.48 24.23 -10.75
C PRO A 331 0.71 24.37 -9.78
N ASP A 332 0.82 25.51 -9.12
CA ASP A 332 1.96 25.83 -8.21
C ASP A 332 2.01 24.95 -6.95
N SER A 333 0.86 24.42 -6.50
CA SER A 333 0.76 23.63 -5.28
C SER A 333 0.67 22.13 -5.57
N PRO A 334 1.59 21.29 -5.05
CA PRO A 334 1.58 19.85 -5.28
C PRO A 334 0.33 19.11 -4.77
N ARG A 335 -0.41 19.69 -3.83
CA ARG A 335 -1.65 19.10 -3.30
C ARG A 335 -2.83 19.44 -4.21
N VAL A 336 -2.87 20.66 -4.73
CA VAL A 336 -3.89 21.11 -5.67
C VAL A 336 -3.71 20.36 -6.98
N ASP A 337 -2.47 20.24 -7.46
CA ASP A 337 -2.12 19.45 -8.64
C ASP A 337 -2.62 18.00 -8.54
N LEU A 338 -2.38 17.33 -7.41
CA LEU A 338 -2.87 15.97 -7.16
C LEU A 338 -4.41 15.89 -7.20
N PHE A 339 -5.10 16.82 -6.53
CA PHE A 339 -6.56 16.81 -6.46
C PHE A 339 -7.21 17.11 -7.81
N VAL A 340 -6.71 18.13 -8.52
CA VAL A 340 -7.20 18.51 -9.85
C VAL A 340 -6.93 17.39 -10.85
N THR A 341 -5.74 16.80 -10.84
CA THR A 341 -5.40 15.66 -11.71
C THR A 341 -6.29 14.45 -11.41
N ALA A 342 -6.55 14.15 -10.13
CA ALA A 342 -7.47 13.08 -9.74
C ALA A 342 -8.89 13.34 -10.25
N LEU A 343 -9.40 14.55 -10.05
CA LEU A 343 -10.75 14.93 -10.45
C LEU A 343 -10.91 14.88 -11.97
N LEU A 344 -9.95 15.43 -12.71
CA LEU A 344 -9.94 15.39 -14.18
C LEU A 344 -9.84 13.95 -14.70
N ASN A 345 -8.93 13.13 -14.15
CA ASN A 345 -8.85 11.71 -14.48
C ASN A 345 -10.19 11.01 -14.23
N PHE A 346 -10.82 11.25 -13.08
CA PHE A 346 -12.11 10.66 -12.73
C PHE A 346 -13.20 11.06 -13.72
N SER A 347 -13.34 12.36 -13.99
CA SER A 347 -14.32 12.88 -14.93
C SER A 347 -14.11 12.29 -16.33
N LEU A 348 -12.86 12.23 -16.81
CA LEU A 348 -12.56 11.67 -18.13
C LEU A 348 -12.84 10.17 -18.19
N VAL A 349 -12.39 9.38 -17.20
CA VAL A 349 -12.67 7.94 -17.14
C VAL A 349 -14.17 7.67 -17.07
N LEU A 350 -14.91 8.45 -16.28
CA LEU A 350 -16.37 8.32 -16.19
C LEU A 350 -17.05 8.66 -17.52
N VAL A 351 -16.63 9.74 -18.18
CA VAL A 351 -17.13 10.12 -19.52
C VAL A 351 -16.81 9.03 -20.54
N PHE A 352 -15.60 8.48 -20.55
CA PHE A 352 -15.24 7.36 -21.41
C PHE A 352 -16.12 6.13 -21.14
N GLN A 353 -16.42 5.83 -19.89
CA GLN A 353 -17.29 4.72 -19.52
C GLN A 353 -18.75 4.91 -19.96
N LEU A 354 -19.23 6.16 -20.02
CA LEU A 354 -20.59 6.48 -20.47
C LEU A 354 -20.69 6.56 -22.02
N ILE A 355 -19.65 7.06 -22.68
CA ILE A 355 -19.63 7.28 -24.13
C ILE A 355 -19.25 6.00 -24.90
N ILE A 356 -18.30 5.22 -24.39
CA ILE A 356 -17.80 4.01 -25.05
C ILE A 356 -18.60 2.82 -24.51
N PRO A 357 -19.58 2.28 -25.26
CA PRO A 357 -20.44 1.19 -24.79
C PRO A 357 -19.74 -0.17 -24.91
N ILE A 358 -18.44 -0.26 -24.59
CA ILE A 358 -17.69 -1.53 -24.56
C ILE A 358 -18.08 -2.34 -23.31
N LEU A 359 -18.39 -1.64 -22.21
CA LEU A 359 -19.08 -2.21 -21.05
C LEU A 359 -20.39 -1.42 -20.89
N PRO A 360 -21.52 -1.83 -21.50
CA PRO A 360 -22.78 -1.22 -21.12
C PRO A 360 -22.93 -1.41 -19.61
N PRO A 361 -23.10 -0.35 -18.80
CA PRO A 361 -23.49 -0.48 -17.40
C PRO A 361 -24.93 -0.97 -17.41
N LYS A 362 -25.15 -2.22 -17.84
CA LYS A 362 -26.48 -2.71 -18.12
C LYS A 362 -27.29 -2.79 -16.83
N TYR A 363 -26.67 -2.76 -15.64
CA TYR A 363 -27.40 -2.85 -14.37
C TYR A 363 -26.85 -2.13 -13.11
N ASN A 364 -25.74 -1.35 -13.11
CA ASN A 364 -25.36 -0.63 -11.88
C ASN A 364 -24.41 0.58 -12.07
N PHE A 365 -24.96 1.80 -12.01
CA PHE A 365 -24.19 3.05 -12.00
C PHE A 365 -23.20 3.12 -10.82
N VAL A 366 -23.52 2.52 -9.68
CA VAL A 366 -22.62 2.47 -8.51
C VAL A 366 -21.37 1.64 -8.81
N SER A 367 -21.52 0.48 -9.46
CA SER A 367 -20.38 -0.34 -9.88
C SER A 367 -19.47 0.42 -10.85
N ALA A 368 -20.05 1.22 -11.75
CA ALA A 368 -19.31 2.07 -12.67
C ALA A 368 -18.51 3.16 -11.93
N LEU A 369 -19.13 3.84 -10.96
CA LEU A 369 -18.43 4.83 -10.13
C LEU A 369 -17.27 4.21 -9.37
N ILE A 370 -17.48 3.07 -8.69
CA ILE A 370 -16.42 2.37 -7.94
C ILE A 370 -15.27 1.99 -8.87
N PHE A 371 -15.57 1.42 -10.04
CA PHE A 371 -14.58 1.02 -11.02
C PHE A 371 -13.79 2.21 -11.59
N GLY A 372 -14.48 3.30 -11.94
CA GLY A 372 -13.85 4.54 -12.39
C GLY A 372 -12.99 5.19 -11.30
N SER A 373 -13.44 5.18 -10.03
CA SER A 373 -12.66 5.64 -8.88
C SER A 373 -11.39 4.80 -8.68
N LEU A 374 -11.48 3.47 -8.86
CA LEU A 374 -10.34 2.56 -8.75
C LEU A 374 -9.27 2.87 -9.80
N ILE A 375 -9.66 2.97 -11.07
CA ILE A 375 -8.75 3.33 -12.18
C ILE A 375 -8.10 4.68 -11.89
N THR A 376 -8.91 5.68 -11.55
CA THR A 376 -8.44 7.03 -11.25
C THR A 376 -7.43 7.03 -10.12
N LEU A 377 -7.71 6.31 -9.03
CA LEU A 377 -6.83 6.23 -7.87
C LEU A 377 -5.47 5.68 -8.28
N PHE A 378 -5.43 4.53 -8.96
CA PHE A 378 -4.16 3.91 -9.33
C PHE A 378 -3.37 4.73 -10.34
N VAL A 379 -4.02 5.28 -11.37
CA VAL A 379 -3.38 6.17 -12.36
C VAL A 379 -2.79 7.38 -11.66
N THR A 380 -3.58 8.05 -10.82
CA THR A 380 -3.16 9.28 -10.14
C THR A 380 -2.02 9.00 -9.15
N LEU A 381 -2.10 7.93 -8.36
CA LEU A 381 -1.04 7.56 -7.42
C LEU A 381 0.25 7.18 -8.15
N TYR A 382 0.15 6.43 -9.26
CA TYR A 382 1.30 6.08 -10.09
C TYR A 382 2.00 7.33 -10.62
N ASP A 383 1.25 8.22 -11.28
CA ASP A 383 1.79 9.44 -11.88
C ASP A 383 2.35 10.40 -10.81
N HIS A 384 1.75 10.43 -9.62
CA HIS A 384 2.22 11.30 -8.53
C HIS A 384 3.48 10.76 -7.81
N TYR A 385 3.64 9.45 -7.71
CA TYR A 385 4.77 8.82 -7.00
C TYR A 385 5.96 8.48 -7.89
N ARG A 386 5.74 8.24 -9.20
CA ARG A 386 6.82 7.84 -10.12
C ARG A 386 7.97 8.86 -10.23
N PRO A 387 7.73 10.18 -10.31
CA PRO A 387 8.82 11.16 -10.40
C PRO A 387 9.77 11.14 -9.20
N ALA A 388 9.26 10.79 -8.01
CA ALA A 388 10.08 10.68 -6.81
C ALA A 388 11.06 9.51 -6.89
N TYR A 389 10.64 8.40 -7.50
CA TYR A 389 11.51 7.25 -7.76
C TYR A 389 12.55 7.58 -8.82
N ASP A 390 12.14 8.18 -9.95
CA ASP A 390 13.04 8.47 -11.06
C ASP A 390 14.18 9.42 -10.64
N MET A 391 13.89 10.43 -9.81
CA MET A 391 14.90 11.31 -9.22
C MET A 391 15.95 10.51 -8.43
N ARG A 392 15.52 9.58 -7.57
CA ARG A 392 16.44 8.76 -6.76
C ARG A 392 17.25 7.77 -7.58
N ALA A 393 16.64 7.22 -8.64
CA ALA A 393 17.34 6.34 -9.56
C ALA A 393 18.46 7.06 -10.33
N LEU A 394 18.24 8.33 -10.70
CA LEU A 394 19.27 9.17 -11.30
C LEU A 394 20.38 9.49 -10.30
N ASP A 395 20.05 9.94 -9.09
CA ASP A 395 21.03 10.23 -8.05
C ASP A 395 21.91 9.00 -7.73
N SER A 396 21.31 7.80 -7.70
CA SER A 396 22.07 6.56 -7.46
C SER A 396 23.05 6.24 -8.59
N ARG A 397 22.68 6.50 -9.85
CA ARG A 397 23.55 6.30 -11.02
C ARG A 397 24.68 7.33 -11.09
N GLU A 398 24.40 8.58 -10.70
CA GLU A 398 25.42 9.63 -10.61
C GLU A 398 26.51 9.27 -9.59
N VAL A 399 26.09 8.77 -8.43
CA VAL A 399 27.00 8.27 -7.38
C VAL A 399 27.81 7.07 -7.86
N GLU A 400 27.18 6.07 -8.50
CA GLU A 400 27.89 4.91 -9.07
C GLU A 400 28.83 5.29 -10.23
N GLY A 401 28.48 6.32 -11.00
CA GLY A 401 29.24 6.82 -12.15
C GLY A 401 30.32 7.86 -11.81
N GLY A 402 30.54 8.17 -10.53
CA GLY A 402 31.60 9.09 -10.07
C GLY A 402 31.35 10.58 -10.33
N LYS A 403 30.17 10.97 -10.83
CA LYS A 403 29.76 12.38 -10.90
C LYS A 403 29.01 12.70 -9.61
N GLY A 404 29.68 13.32 -8.65
CA GLY A 404 29.01 13.83 -7.44
C GLY A 404 27.84 14.75 -7.80
N PRO A 405 26.85 14.93 -6.90
CA PRO A 405 25.67 15.75 -7.17
C PRO A 405 26.14 17.15 -7.63
N PRO A 406 25.49 17.75 -8.66
CA PRO A 406 25.88 19.07 -9.13
C PRO A 406 25.77 20.04 -7.96
N VAL A 407 26.93 20.49 -7.46
CA VAL A 407 27.01 21.60 -6.53
C VAL A 407 26.55 22.82 -7.34
N PRO A 408 25.49 23.52 -6.93
CA PRO A 408 25.17 24.80 -7.55
C PRO A 408 26.35 25.71 -7.24
N ASP A 409 27.10 26.10 -8.28
CA ASP A 409 28.18 27.05 -8.15
C ASP A 409 27.59 28.39 -7.68
N PRO A 410 27.92 28.89 -6.47
CA PRO A 410 27.45 30.18 -6.01
C PRO A 410 28.10 31.36 -6.77
N GLN A 411 29.06 31.11 -7.66
CA GLN A 411 29.88 32.14 -8.32
C GLN A 411 29.97 32.01 -9.84
N GLY A 412 28.93 31.50 -10.51
CA GLY A 412 28.78 31.66 -11.96
C GLY A 412 28.01 32.93 -12.29
N GLY A 413 28.74 34.03 -12.54
CA GLY A 413 28.20 35.34 -12.92
C GLY A 413 27.56 35.40 -14.30
#